data_AF-A0A8T6NGI0-F1
#
_entry.id   AF-A0A8T6NGI0-F1
#
_cell.length_a   1.000
_cell.length_b   1.000
_cell.length_c   1.000
_cell.angle_alpha   90.00
_cell.angle_beta   90.00
_cell.angle_gamma   90.00
#
_symmetry.space_group_name_H-M   'P 1'
#
loop_
_entity.id
_entity.type
_entity.pdbx_description
1 polymer ?
#
loop_
_entity_poly.entity_id
_entity_poly.type
_entity_poly.pdbx_seq_one_letter_code
_entity_poly.pdbx_strand_id
1 'polypeptide(L)' 'MGGTVSQNRKSRNTLTPHRHCTVCWTPIPLDRDPAICREEACAVTQSKREASRKRFTIMLYLFPAIALVLAFLSAM' A
#
# COMPACT_ATOMS: atom_id res chain seq x y z
N MET A 1 1.77 -16.19 -36.96
CA MET A 1 0.99 -16.42 -35.72
C MET A 1 1.54 -15.43 -34.70
N GLY A 2 1.00 -14.24 -34.47
CA GLY A 2 -0.42 -13.88 -34.34
C GLY A 2 -0.72 -13.71 -32.84
N GLY A 3 -0.46 -12.52 -32.29
CA GLY A 3 -0.69 -12.19 -30.88
C GLY A 3 -0.76 -10.67 -30.68
N THR A 4 -1.94 -10.12 -30.97
CA THR A 4 -2.41 -8.74 -30.69
C THR A 4 -2.52 -8.51 -29.17
N VAL A 5 -2.37 -7.31 -28.59
CA VAL A 5 -3.36 -6.21 -28.58
C VAL A 5 -2.80 -4.95 -27.87
N SER A 6 -2.94 -3.82 -28.57
CA SER A 6 -3.26 -2.44 -28.14
C SER A 6 -2.37 -1.67 -27.14
N GLN A 7 -1.49 -0.82 -27.69
CA GLN A 7 -1.12 0.46 -27.08
C GLN A 7 -1.47 1.59 -28.06
N ASN A 8 -2.66 2.17 -27.95
CA ASN A 8 -2.96 3.46 -28.58
C ASN A 8 -4.08 4.18 -27.83
N ARG A 9 -3.72 5.27 -27.13
CA ARG A 9 -4.18 6.63 -27.46
C ARG A 9 -3.54 7.65 -26.50
N LYS A 10 -2.60 8.40 -27.04
CA LYS A 10 -2.26 9.76 -26.59
C LYS A 10 -3.55 10.59 -26.67
N SER A 11 -4.20 10.89 -25.55
CA SER A 11 -5.33 11.83 -25.50
C SER A 11 -4.95 13.07 -24.69
N ARG A 12 -5.07 14.21 -25.37
CA ARG A 12 -4.87 15.59 -24.93
C ARG A 12 -5.39 15.91 -23.52
N ASN A 13 -4.57 16.65 -22.77
CA ASN A 13 -4.88 17.64 -21.72
C ASN A 13 -6.35 17.81 -21.29
N THR A 14 -6.77 16.98 -20.35
CA THR A 14 -7.57 17.40 -19.19
C THR A 14 -6.90 16.73 -18.01
N LEU A 15 -6.44 17.50 -17.02
CA LEU A 15 -5.80 17.01 -15.79
C LEU A 15 -6.84 16.27 -14.93
N THR A 16 -7.41 15.18 -15.45
CA THR A 16 -8.26 14.31 -14.67
C THR A 16 -7.37 13.61 -13.66
N PRO A 17 -7.63 13.80 -12.35
CA PRO A 17 -6.80 13.19 -11.34
C PRO A 17 -6.87 11.66 -11.55
N HIS A 18 -5.72 10.99 -11.49
CA HIS A 18 -5.57 9.53 -11.61
C HIS A 18 -4.77 9.03 -10.41
N ARG A 19 -5.08 7.83 -9.90
CA ARG A 19 -4.30 7.18 -8.83
C ARG A 19 -3.44 6.09 -9.46
N HIS A 20 -2.22 5.91 -8.94
CA HIS A 20 -1.34 4.82 -9.34
C HIS A 20 -1.48 3.67 -8.34
N CYS A 21 -1.43 2.43 -8.80
CA CYS A 21 -1.34 1.27 -7.92
C CYS A 21 -0.07 1.35 -7.05
N THR A 22 -0.19 1.16 -5.74
CA THR A 22 0.95 1.17 -4.81
C THR A 22 1.94 0.01 -5.00
N VAL A 23 1.57 -1.01 -5.77
CA VAL A 23 2.38 -2.22 -6.02
C VAL A 23 3.06 -2.17 -7.40
N CYS A 24 2.28 -1.97 -8.47
CA CYS A 24 2.74 -2.07 -9.86
C CYS A 24 2.75 -0.73 -10.61
N TRP A 25 2.32 0.36 -9.98
CA TRP A 25 2.29 1.71 -10.57
C TRP A 25 1.44 1.86 -11.84
N THR A 26 0.55 0.90 -12.13
CA THR A 26 -0.40 1.01 -13.24
C THR A 26 -1.41 2.14 -12.95
N PRO A 27 -1.79 2.96 -13.95
CA PRO A 27 -2.79 4.02 -13.77
C PRO A 27 -4.19 3.43 -13.50
N ILE A 28 -4.88 3.96 -12.49
CA ILE A 28 -6.20 3.54 -12.01
C ILE A 28 -7.11 4.79 -11.91
N PRO A 29 -8.41 4.68 -12.26
CA PRO A 29 -9.37 5.77 -12.04
C PRO A 29 -9.51 6.12 -10.55
N LEU A 30 -9.76 7.41 -10.25
CA LEU A 30 -9.73 7.93 -8.88
C LEU A 30 -10.78 7.33 -7.94
N ASP A 31 -11.90 6.87 -8.49
CA ASP A 31 -13.05 6.29 -7.75
C ASP A 31 -12.82 4.84 -7.27
N ARG A 32 -11.64 4.25 -7.50
CA ARG A 32 -11.36 2.91 -6.96
C ARG A 32 -10.82 2.96 -5.54
N ASP A 33 -11.64 2.41 -4.64
CA ASP A 33 -11.27 1.99 -3.30
C ASP A 33 -11.41 0.45 -3.24
N PRO A 34 -10.34 -0.33 -2.99
CA PRO A 34 -8.97 0.05 -2.60
C PRO A 34 -8.08 0.50 -3.77
N ALA A 35 -7.03 1.30 -3.47
CA ALA A 35 -6.06 1.88 -4.43
C ALA A 35 -5.03 0.85 -4.98
N ILE A 36 -5.52 -0.34 -5.33
CA ILE A 36 -4.76 -1.45 -5.90
C ILE A 36 -5.34 -1.81 -7.26
N CYS A 37 -4.45 -2.29 -8.13
CA CYS A 37 -4.82 -2.75 -9.45
C CYS A 37 -5.76 -3.98 -9.34
N ARG A 38 -6.59 -4.25 -10.36
CA ARG A 38 -7.53 -5.41 -10.38
C ARG A 38 -6.81 -6.78 -10.41
N GLU A 39 -5.48 -6.78 -10.40
CA GLU A 39 -4.64 -7.98 -10.38
C GLU A 39 -4.62 -8.59 -8.98
N GLU A 40 -4.78 -9.91 -8.92
CA GLU A 40 -4.72 -10.66 -7.67
C GLU A 40 -3.33 -10.55 -7.00
N ALA A 41 -2.25 -10.48 -7.79
CA ALA A 41 -0.89 -10.31 -7.30
C ALA A 41 -0.70 -8.98 -6.54
N CYS A 42 -1.35 -7.89 -6.98
CA CYS A 42 -1.37 -6.60 -6.29
C CYS A 42 -2.05 -6.73 -4.92
N ALA A 43 -3.21 -7.37 -4.86
CA ALA A 43 -4.00 -7.54 -3.64
C ALA A 43 -3.27 -8.41 -2.60
N VAL A 44 -2.65 -9.51 -3.03
CA VAL A 44 -1.87 -10.40 -2.15
C VAL A 44 -0.62 -9.70 -1.60
N THR A 45 0.05 -8.89 -2.42
CA THR A 45 1.24 -8.14 -1.97
C THR A 45 0.87 -7.06 -0.97
N GLN A 46 -0.23 -6.34 -1.22
CA GLN A 46 -0.72 -5.30 -0.31
C GLN A 46 -1.17 -5.88 1.03
N SER A 47 -1.92 -6.99 1.05
CA SER A 47 -2.37 -7.61 2.30
C SER A 47 -1.21 -8.10 3.17
N LYS A 48 -0.16 -8.67 2.56
CA LYS A 48 1.07 -9.05 3.27
C LYS A 48 1.79 -7.83 3.86
N ARG A 49 1.88 -6.74 3.09
CA ARG A 49 2.51 -5.48 3.54
C ARG A 49 1.73 -4.82 4.67
N GLU A 50 0.40 -4.83 4.62
CA GLU A 50 -0.46 -4.30 5.68
C GLU A 50 -0.35 -5.12 6.97
N ALA A 51 -0.33 -6.45 6.87
CA ALA A 51 -0.11 -7.32 8.02
C ALA A 51 1.26 -7.06 8.67
N SER A 52 2.31 -6.90 7.87
CA SER A 52 3.65 -6.53 8.35
C SER A 52 3.66 -5.16 9.02
N ARG A 53 3.06 -4.13 8.40
CA ARG A 53 3.00 -2.78 8.98
C ARG A 53 2.26 -2.74 10.30
N LYS A 54 1.13 -3.47 10.44
CA LYS A 54 0.42 -3.56 11.72
C LYS A 54 1.31 -4.15 12.81
N ARG A 55 1.98 -5.26 12.52
CA ARG A 55 2.91 -5.92 13.46
C ARG A 55 4.10 -5.01 13.81
N PHE A 56 4.69 -4.35 12.82
CA PHE A 56 5.81 -3.43 13.02
C PHE A 56 5.41 -2.21 13.83
N THR A 57 4.23 -1.65 13.57
CA THR A 57 3.67 -0.52 14.33
C THR A 57 3.46 -0.92 15.78
N ILE A 58 2.83 -2.08 16.03
CA ILE A 58 2.63 -2.59 17.40
C ILE A 58 3.97 -2.78 18.10
N MET A 59 4.96 -3.41 17.45
CA MET A 59 6.29 -3.63 18.03
C MET A 59 6.99 -2.33 18.41
N LEU A 60 6.91 -1.30 17.55
CA LEU A 60 7.50 0.01 17.75
C LEU A 60 6.93 0.75 18.97
N TYR A 61 5.65 0.53 19.30
CA TYR A 61 5.04 1.15 20.48
C TYR A 61 5.15 0.28 21.74
N LEU A 62 5.06 -1.05 21.59
CA LEU A 62 5.09 -1.98 22.71
C LEU A 62 6.44 -1.97 23.43
N PHE A 63 7.54 -1.96 22.69
CA PHE A 63 8.89 -1.96 23.26
C PHE A 63 9.17 -0.73 24.14
N PRO A 64 9.02 0.52 23.67
CA PRO A 64 9.24 1.68 24.52
C PRO A 64 8.24 1.78 25.67
N ALA A 65 6.97 1.35 25.48
CA ALA A 65 5.99 1.35 26.57
C ALA A 65 6.43 0.44 27.73
N ILE A 66 6.88 -0.79 27.44
CA ILE A 66 7.37 -1.72 28.47
C ILE A 66 8.63 -1.17 29.14
N ALA A 67 9.56 -0.62 28.36
CA ALA A 67 10.80 -0.04 28.90
C ALA A 67 10.50 1.09 29.90
N LEU A 68 9.56 1.97 29.58
CA LEU A 68 9.14 3.05 30.49
C LEU A 68 8.50 2.48 31.76
N VAL A 69 7.57 1.53 31.65
CA VAL A 69 6.93 0.90 32.81
C VAL A 69 7.96 0.27 33.74
N LEU A 70 8.90 -0.49 33.20
CA LEU A 70 9.98 -1.10 33.98
C LEU A 70 10.89 -0.06 34.64
N ALA A 71 11.25 1.00 33.93
CA ALA A 71 12.05 2.09 34.46
C ALA A 71 11.35 2.78 35.66
N PHE A 72 10.05 3.05 35.55
CA PHE A 72 9.25 3.61 36.64
C PHE A 72 9.17 2.67 37.84
N LEU A 73 8.90 1.37 37.62
CA LEU A 73 8.86 0.37 38.69
C LEU A 73 10.21 0.20 39.39
N SER A 74 11.32 0.34 38.66
CA SER A 74 12.67 0.25 39.24
C SER A 74 13.10 1.52 39.99
N ALA A 75 12.41 2.64 39.75
CA ALA A 75 12.73 3.94 40.35
C ALA A 75 11.90 4.26 41.61
N MET A 76 10.85 3.49 41.89
CA MET A 76 10.12 3.48 43.17
C MET A 76 10.75 2.48 44.13
#